data_AF-Q22303-F1
#
_entry.id   AF-Q22303-F1
#
_cell.length_a   1.000
_cell.length_b   1.000
_cell.length_c   1.000
_cell.angle_alpha   90.00
_cell.angle_beta   90.00
_cell.angle_gamma   90.00
#
_symmetry.space_group_name_H-M   'P 1'
#
loop_
_entity.id
_entity.type
_entity.pdbx_description
1 polymer ?
#
loop_
_entity_poly.entity_id
_entity_poly.type
_entity_poly.pdbx_seq_one_letter_code
_entity_poly.pdbx_strand_id
1 'polypeptide(L)'
;MPHCRRVLVLLVLFAAISNFGTNALKCRLYHRIWEDGHLLRINPDICHTSSQYCVRATYSDPDERKKNGYSMGCDKVDCQGIDDPTYTGWQQKKTGEYCRKSRDYGKKGEICCCADDMCNSVRQTSLALFTSILIIFPVLLNIN
;
A
#
# COMPACT_ATOMS: atom_id res chain seq x y z
N MET A 1 -1.25 25.52 -39.34
CA MET A 1 -0.47 24.82 -38.29
C MET A 1 -1.10 23.47 -37.89
N PRO A 2 -1.25 22.49 -38.80
CA PRO A 2 -1.85 21.18 -38.47
C PRO A 2 -0.87 20.17 -37.85
N HIS A 3 0.44 20.39 -38.00
CA HIS A 3 1.47 19.46 -37.53
C HIS A 3 1.59 19.42 -36.00
N CYS A 4 1.47 20.55 -35.30
CA CYS A 4 1.51 20.58 -33.83
C CYS A 4 0.38 19.78 -33.17
N ARG A 5 -0.82 19.78 -33.77
CA ARG A 5 -1.98 19.04 -33.24
C ARG A 5 -1.78 17.52 -33.37
N ARG A 6 -1.13 17.05 -34.43
CA ARG A 6 -0.80 15.62 -34.61
C ARG A 6 0.27 15.15 -33.63
N VAL A 7 1.30 15.96 -33.38
CA VAL A 7 2.35 15.65 -32.39
C VAL A 7 1.78 15.58 -30.97
N LEU A 8 0.89 16.50 -30.60
CA LEU A 8 0.23 16.48 -29.29
C LEU A 8 -0.61 15.21 -29.08
N VAL A 9 -1.41 14.80 -30.07
CA VAL A 9 -2.22 13.58 -29.99
C VAL A 9 -1.34 12.33 -29.86
N LEU A 10 -0.22 12.27 -30.59
CA LEU A 10 0.73 11.17 -30.48
C LEU A 10 1.43 11.12 -29.12
N LEU A 11 1.77 12.28 -28.53
CA LEU A 11 2.35 12.34 -27.18
C LEU A 11 1.34 11.93 -26.10
N VAL A 12 0.07 12.32 -26.23
CA VAL A 12 -0.99 11.90 -25.30
C VAL A 12 -1.25 10.39 -25.43
N LEU A 13 -1.29 9.86 -26.65
CA LEU A 13 -1.39 8.40 -26.88
C LEU A 13 -0.17 7.67 -26.33
N PHE A 14 1.04 8.18 -26.54
CA PHE A 14 2.27 7.57 -26.00
C PHE A 14 2.30 7.62 -24.48
N ALA A 15 1.87 8.72 -23.85
CA ALA A 15 1.73 8.83 -22.40
C ALA A 15 0.64 7.89 -21.84
N ALA A 16 -0.44 7.67 -22.58
CA ALA A 16 -1.49 6.73 -22.21
C ALA A 16 -0.99 5.27 -22.32
N ILE A 17 -0.31 4.92 -23.42
CA ILE A 17 0.17 3.54 -23.68
C ILE A 17 1.37 3.20 -22.79
N SER A 18 2.27 4.15 -22.51
CA SER A 18 3.42 3.93 -21.61
C SER A 18 3.02 3.73 -20.15
N ASN A 19 1.80 4.11 -19.76
CA ASN A 19 1.23 3.78 -18.47
C ASN A 19 0.55 2.40 -18.42
N PHE A 20 0.43 1.68 -19.55
CA PHE A 20 -0.09 0.31 -19.62
C PHE A 20 1.01 -0.76 -19.44
N GLY A 21 2.03 -0.47 -18.64
CA GLY A 21 2.84 -1.54 -18.06
C GLY A 21 2.01 -2.29 -17.04
N THR A 22 1.88 -3.61 -17.16
CA THR A 22 1.39 -4.49 -16.08
C THR A 22 2.41 -4.46 -14.95
N ASN A 23 2.49 -3.34 -14.27
CA ASN A 23 3.42 -3.11 -13.19
C ASN A 23 2.98 -4.00 -12.05
N ALA A 24 3.80 -5.01 -11.74
CA ALA A 24 3.61 -5.81 -10.55
C ALA A 24 3.48 -4.86 -9.36
N LEU A 25 2.40 -5.02 -8.59
CA LEU A 25 2.12 -4.30 -7.36
C LEU A 25 3.36 -4.36 -6.46
N LYS A 26 3.84 -3.19 -6.06
CA LYS A 26 5.02 -3.04 -5.20
C LYS A 26 4.54 -2.87 -3.77
N CYS A 27 5.01 -3.71 -2.87
CA CYS A 27 4.64 -3.61 -1.47
C CYS A 27 5.89 -3.52 -0.60
N ARG A 28 5.78 -2.82 0.53
CA ARG A 28 6.85 -2.80 1.52
C ARG A 28 6.97 -4.19 2.14
N LEU A 29 8.16 -4.77 2.10
CA LEU A 29 8.49 -6.01 2.80
C LEU A 29 9.24 -5.65 4.07
N TYR A 30 8.69 -6.02 5.23
CA TYR A 30 9.37 -5.82 6.50
C TYR A 30 8.77 -6.69 7.60
N HIS A 31 9.62 -7.41 8.33
CA HIS A 31 9.17 -8.26 9.43
C HIS A 31 9.97 -7.95 10.69
N ARG A 32 9.25 -7.82 11.81
CA ARG A 32 9.82 -7.80 13.15
C ARG A 32 8.77 -8.40 14.09
N ILE A 33 8.83 -9.70 14.26
CA ILE A 33 7.85 -10.49 15.01
C ILE A 33 8.61 -11.25 16.10
N TRP A 34 8.12 -11.15 17.33
CA TRP A 34 8.47 -12.07 18.41
C TRP A 34 7.54 -13.27 18.35
N GLU A 35 8.10 -14.45 18.17
CA GLU A 35 7.37 -15.72 18.16
C GLU A 35 8.20 -16.77 18.90
N ASP A 36 7.57 -17.48 19.84
CA ASP A 36 8.18 -18.55 20.63
C ASP A 36 9.52 -18.18 21.30
N GLY A 37 9.61 -16.95 21.80
CA GLY A 37 10.81 -16.46 22.49
C GLY A 37 11.96 -16.05 21.57
N HIS A 38 11.74 -15.99 20.26
CA HIS A 38 12.73 -15.54 19.29
C HIS A 38 12.23 -14.36 18.45
N LEU A 39 13.15 -13.47 18.09
CA LEU A 39 12.87 -12.37 17.18
C LEU A 39 13.10 -12.82 15.72
N LEU A 40 12.02 -12.96 14.96
CA LEU A 40 12.06 -13.05 13.51
C LEU A 40 12.17 -11.65 12.90
N ARG A 41 13.27 -11.38 12.19
CA ARG A 41 13.48 -10.10 11.51
C ARG A 41 13.88 -10.30 10.06
N ILE A 42 13.18 -9.62 9.16
CA ILE A 42 13.56 -9.44 7.76
C ILE A 42 13.87 -7.97 7.56
N ASN A 43 14.97 -7.66 6.88
CA ASN A 43 15.33 -6.27 6.63
C ASN A 43 14.33 -5.62 5.66
N PRO A 44 14.09 -4.30 5.77
CA PRO A 44 13.20 -3.60 4.85
C PRO A 44 13.60 -3.79 3.39
N ASP A 45 12.64 -4.19 2.57
CA ASP A 45 12.79 -4.39 1.13
C ASP A 45 11.46 -4.10 0.41
N ILE A 46 11.39 -4.38 -0.89
CA ILE A 46 10.19 -4.29 -1.72
C ILE A 46 9.92 -5.66 -2.33
N CYS A 47 8.71 -6.16 -2.12
CA CYS A 47 8.23 -7.32 -2.87
C CYS A 47 7.37 -6.86 -4.05
N HIS A 48 7.40 -7.65 -5.12
CA HIS A 48 6.65 -7.41 -6.34
C HIS A 48 5.65 -8.53 -6.54
N THR A 49 4.43 -8.20 -6.90
CA THR A 49 3.39 -9.19 -7.12
C THR A 49 2.42 -8.84 -8.24
N SER A 50 2.09 -9.81 -9.10
CA SER A 50 1.26 -9.58 -10.29
C SER A 50 -0.24 -9.64 -10.03
N SER A 51 -0.68 -10.18 -8.90
CA SER A 51 -2.10 -10.50 -8.66
C SER A 51 -2.45 -10.70 -7.17
N GLN A 52 -1.68 -10.05 -6.28
CA GLN A 52 -1.88 -10.17 -4.83
C GLN A 52 -2.18 -8.79 -4.22
N TYR A 53 -2.18 -8.73 -2.90
CA TYR A 53 -2.36 -7.51 -2.13
C TYR A 53 -1.07 -7.18 -1.39
N CYS A 54 -0.89 -5.89 -1.09
CA CYS A 54 0.03 -5.50 -0.05
C CYS A 54 -0.61 -5.78 1.31
N VAL A 55 0.12 -6.45 2.18
CA VAL A 55 -0.35 -6.81 3.52
C VAL A 55 0.40 -6.09 4.60
N ARG A 56 -0.30 -5.84 5.70
CA ARG A 56 0.24 -5.34 6.97
C ARG A 56 -0.44 -6.08 8.11
N ALA A 57 0.28 -6.97 8.77
CA ALA A 57 -0.17 -7.64 9.98
C ALA A 57 0.45 -6.98 11.21
N THR A 58 -0.39 -6.74 12.21
CA THR A 58 0.02 -6.31 13.55
C THR A 58 -0.21 -7.48 14.49
N TYR A 59 0.88 -8.02 15.03
CA TYR A 59 0.82 -9.10 15.99
C TYR A 59 0.71 -8.52 17.40
N SER A 60 -0.31 -8.95 18.14
CA SER A 60 -0.53 -8.47 19.50
C SER A 60 -1.22 -9.52 20.36
N ASP A 61 -0.49 -10.00 21.36
CA ASP A 61 -1.01 -10.87 22.41
C ASP A 61 -0.68 -10.27 23.79
N PRO A 62 -1.61 -10.34 24.77
CA PRO A 62 -1.33 -9.98 26.15
C PRO A 62 -0.15 -10.73 26.77
N ASP A 63 0.17 -11.94 26.29
CA ASP A 63 1.37 -12.66 26.67
C ASP A 63 2.55 -12.26 25.77
N GLU A 64 3.54 -11.57 26.34
CA GLU A 64 4.72 -11.07 25.62
C GLU A 64 5.57 -12.19 25.00
N ARG A 65 5.45 -13.43 25.51
CA ARG A 65 6.18 -14.59 24.98
C ARG A 65 5.56 -15.15 23.70
N LYS A 66 4.33 -14.72 23.37
CA LYS A 66 3.61 -15.08 22.15
C LYS A 66 3.83 -14.05 21.05
N LYS A 67 3.03 -14.17 20.00
CA LYS A 67 3.12 -13.37 18.78
C LYS A 67 2.92 -11.87 19.06
N ASN A 68 4.00 -11.11 18.98
CA ASN A 68 3.98 -9.65 19.12
C ASN A 68 4.89 -9.00 18.07
N GLY A 69 4.47 -7.86 17.49
CA GLY A 69 5.26 -7.14 16.49
C GLY A 69 4.48 -6.81 15.24
N TYR A 70 5.17 -6.74 14.10
CA TYR A 70 4.54 -6.39 12.82
C TYR A 70 5.18 -7.11 11.64
N SER A 71 4.40 -7.24 10.58
CA SER A 71 4.80 -7.83 9.31
C SER A 71 4.17 -7.06 8.17
N MET A 72 4.90 -6.87 7.09
CA MET A 72 4.47 -6.23 5.86
C MET A 72 5.03 -7.02 4.70
N GLY A 73 4.26 -7.17 3.62
CA GLY A 73 4.73 -7.88 2.42
C GLY A 73 3.66 -7.98 1.34
N CYS A 74 3.80 -8.99 0.51
CA CYS A 74 2.89 -9.35 -0.59
C CYS A 74 2.22 -10.67 -0.22
N ASP A 75 0.90 -10.71 -0.13
CA ASP A 75 0.16 -11.94 0.12
C ASP A 75 -1.24 -11.87 -0.50
N LYS A 76 -1.74 -13.03 -0.93
CA LYS A 76 -3.10 -13.25 -1.41
C LYS A 76 -3.92 -14.11 -0.46
N VAL A 77 -3.29 -15.07 0.23
CA VAL A 77 -4.00 -16.05 1.07
C VAL A 77 -4.64 -15.33 2.25
N ASP A 78 -3.87 -14.47 2.91
CA ASP A 78 -4.31 -13.70 4.06
C ASP A 78 -5.44 -12.69 3.76
N CYS A 79 -5.58 -12.31 2.49
CA CYS A 79 -6.52 -11.31 1.98
C CYS A 79 -7.74 -11.93 1.27
N GLN A 80 -7.93 -13.23 1.37
CA GLN A 80 -9.09 -13.89 0.77
C GLN A 80 -10.41 -13.31 1.30
N GLY A 81 -11.38 -13.15 0.40
CA GLY A 81 -12.71 -12.65 0.71
C GLY A 81 -12.87 -11.12 0.77
N ILE A 82 -11.83 -10.33 0.47
CA ILE A 82 -11.99 -8.85 0.38
C ILE A 82 -12.96 -8.46 -0.73
N ASP A 83 -12.86 -9.11 -1.88
CA ASP A 83 -13.72 -8.84 -3.04
C ASP A 83 -15.09 -9.53 -2.93
N ASP A 84 -15.32 -10.31 -1.87
CA ASP A 84 -16.58 -10.99 -1.61
C ASP A 84 -17.50 -10.10 -0.76
N PRO A 85 -18.57 -9.51 -1.33
CA PRO A 85 -19.47 -8.64 -0.59
C PRO A 85 -20.26 -9.37 0.52
N THR A 86 -20.27 -10.71 0.51
CA THR A 86 -20.94 -11.52 1.52
C THR A 86 -20.06 -11.79 2.75
N TYR A 87 -18.75 -11.52 2.65
CA TYR A 87 -17.80 -11.73 3.73
C TYR A 87 -17.81 -10.56 4.73
N THR A 88 -18.32 -10.80 5.94
CA THR A 88 -18.54 -9.74 6.96
C THR A 88 -17.34 -9.47 7.88
N GLY A 89 -16.22 -10.18 7.70
CA GLY A 89 -15.05 -10.06 8.59
C GLY A 89 -14.14 -8.86 8.31
N TRP A 90 -14.23 -8.25 7.14
CA TRP A 90 -13.39 -7.13 6.73
C TRP A 90 -14.04 -5.78 7.08
N GLN A 91 -13.24 -4.86 7.61
CA GLN A 91 -13.61 -3.48 7.88
C GLN A 91 -12.74 -2.55 7.04
N GLN A 92 -13.36 -1.72 6.20
CA GLN A 92 -12.65 -0.71 5.44
C GLN A 92 -12.26 0.46 6.36
N LYS A 93 -10.96 0.81 6.38
CA LYS A 93 -10.44 1.96 7.11
C LYS A 93 -10.50 3.21 6.22
N LYS A 94 -10.38 4.39 6.84
CA LYS A 94 -10.29 5.68 6.12
C LYS A 94 -9.12 5.77 5.14
N THR A 95 -8.09 4.94 5.34
CA THR A 95 -6.91 4.85 4.45
C THR A 95 -7.20 4.12 3.14
N GLY A 96 -8.35 3.42 3.03
CA GLY A 96 -8.69 2.54 1.93
C GLY A 96 -8.28 1.07 2.16
N GLU A 97 -7.51 0.78 3.21
CA GLU A 97 -7.16 -0.59 3.60
C GLU A 97 -8.39 -1.36 4.12
N TYR A 98 -8.50 -2.64 3.78
CA TYR A 98 -9.44 -3.57 4.39
C TYR A 98 -8.74 -4.31 5.51
N CYS A 99 -9.26 -4.24 6.73
CA CYS A 99 -8.66 -4.92 7.87
C CYS A 99 -9.61 -5.87 8.58
N ARG A 100 -9.08 -6.97 9.10
CA ARG A 100 -9.82 -7.91 9.95
C ARG A 100 -8.99 -8.29 11.16
N LYS A 101 -9.65 -8.51 12.28
CA LYS A 101 -9.02 -9.12 13.45
C LYS A 101 -8.90 -10.63 13.24
N SER A 102 -7.74 -11.21 13.56
CA SER A 102 -7.58 -12.67 13.59
C SER A 102 -6.72 -13.09 14.77
N ARG A 103 -7.06 -14.24 15.36
CA ARG A 103 -6.28 -14.86 16.43
C ARG A 103 -4.94 -15.41 15.93
N ASP A 104 -4.80 -15.62 14.62
CA ASP A 104 -3.54 -16.05 13.99
C ASP A 104 -2.42 -15.02 14.22
N TYR A 105 -2.78 -13.75 14.38
CA TYR A 105 -1.87 -12.64 14.70
C TYR A 105 -1.91 -12.27 16.20
N GLY A 106 -2.38 -13.15 17.08
CA GLY A 106 -2.52 -12.90 18.52
C GLY A 106 -3.93 -12.44 18.92
N LYS A 107 -4.24 -12.45 20.23
CA LYS A 107 -5.59 -12.14 20.74
C LYS A 107 -6.14 -10.77 20.32
N LYS A 108 -5.25 -9.79 20.06
CA LYS A 108 -5.58 -8.44 19.57
C LYS A 108 -5.01 -8.18 18.17
N GLY A 109 -4.59 -9.24 17.48
CA GLY A 109 -3.99 -9.16 16.16
C GLY A 109 -4.97 -8.68 15.10
N GLU A 110 -4.43 -7.95 14.13
CA GLU A 110 -5.17 -7.46 12.97
C GLU A 110 -4.30 -7.61 11.72
N ILE A 111 -4.92 -7.98 10.62
CA ILE A 111 -4.31 -7.92 9.30
C ILE A 111 -5.07 -6.93 8.44
N CYS A 112 -4.32 -6.12 7.69
CA CYS A 112 -4.82 -5.16 6.73
C CYS A 112 -4.26 -5.49 5.34
N CYS A 113 -5.10 -5.31 4.32
CA CYS A 113 -4.80 -5.58 2.93
C CYS A 113 -5.21 -4.38 2.05
N CYS A 114 -4.45 -4.13 0.99
CA CYS A 114 -4.73 -3.08 0.02
C CYS A 114 -4.07 -3.39 -1.34
N ALA A 115 -4.55 -2.76 -2.40
CA ALA A 115 -4.19 -3.10 -3.79
C ALA A 115 -3.47 -1.97 -4.55
N ASP A 116 -2.96 -0.96 -3.84
CA ASP A 116 -2.18 0.14 -4.43
C ASP A 116 -0.69 0.00 -4.08
N ASP A 117 0.20 0.52 -4.94
CA ASP A 117 1.64 0.51 -4.68
C ASP A 117 1.97 1.13 -3.31
N MET A 118 2.73 0.38 -2.52
CA MET A 118 3.26 0.75 -1.20
C MET A 118 2.18 1.14 -0.18
N CYS A 119 0.93 0.73 -0.39
CA CYS A 119 -0.20 1.10 0.47
C CYS A 119 -0.11 0.52 1.88
N ASN A 120 0.64 -0.58 2.07
CA ASN A 120 0.92 -1.18 3.37
C ASN A 120 1.98 -0.41 4.19
N SER A 121 2.52 0.66 3.64
CA SER A 121 3.34 1.62 4.38
C SER A 121 2.45 2.69 5.00
N VAL A 122 2.82 3.19 6.18
CA VAL A 122 2.15 4.36 6.75
C VAL A 122 2.27 5.50 5.74
N ARG A 123 1.17 5.89 5.09
CA ARG A 123 1.13 7.00 4.13
C ARG A 123 1.69 8.24 4.83
N GLN A 124 2.93 8.62 4.50
CA GLN A 124 3.44 9.94 4.85
C GLN A 124 2.63 10.95 4.04
N THR A 125 1.70 11.60 4.70
CA THR A 125 0.73 12.55 4.15
C THR A 125 1.36 13.86 3.64
N SER A 126 2.64 13.89 3.26
CA SER A 126 3.36 15.15 2.98
C SER A 126 3.57 15.48 1.50
N LEU A 127 3.61 14.52 0.57
CA LEU A 127 4.02 14.83 -0.82
C LEU A 127 2.99 15.65 -1.62
N ALA A 128 1.69 15.43 -1.44
CA ALA A 128 0.66 16.17 -2.17
C ALA A 128 0.57 17.65 -1.74
N LEU A 129 0.86 17.96 -0.48
CA LEU A 129 0.89 19.34 0.01
C LEU A 129 2.09 20.11 -0.55
N PHE A 130 3.26 19.47 -0.66
CA PHE A 130 4.46 20.10 -1.22
C PHE A 130 4.32 20.40 -2.72
N THR A 131 3.70 19.52 -3.51
CA THR A 131 3.49 19.79 -4.94
C THR A 131 2.49 20.92 -5.18
N SER A 132 1.42 21.02 -4.38
CA SER A 132 0.50 22.16 -4.47
C SER A 132 1.17 23.49 -4.11
N ILE A 133 2.06 23.53 -3.11
CA ILE A 133 2.79 24.75 -2.74
C ILE A 133 3.74 25.17 -3.87
N LEU A 134 4.46 24.23 -4.49
CA LEU A 134 5.41 24.52 -5.57
C LEU A 134 4.73 24.98 -6.87
N ILE A 135 3.46 24.66 -7.09
CA ILE A 135 2.70 25.13 -8.27
C ILE A 135 2.02 26.48 -8.00
N ILE A 136 1.52 26.70 -6.78
CA ILE A 136 0.80 27.93 -6.44
C ILE A 136 1.76 29.12 -6.25
N PHE A 137 2.94 28.91 -5.67
CA PHE A 137 3.93 29.98 -5.45
C PHE A 137 4.37 30.73 -6.72
N PRO A 138 4.79 30.05 -7.81
CA PRO A 138 5.23 30.74 -9.04
C PRO A 138 4.06 31.36 -9.83
N VAL A 139 2.83 30.86 -9.66
CA VAL A 139 1.64 31.46 -10.27
C VAL A 139 1.27 32.76 -9.56
N LEU A 140 1.34 32.81 -8.22
CA LEU A 140 1.10 34.03 -7.46
C LEU A 140 2.22 35.08 -7.63
N LEU A 141 3.47 34.65 -7.84
CA LEU A 141 4.61 35.54 -8.11
C LEU A 141 4.63 36.14 -9.53
N ASN A 142 3.85 35.60 -10.48
CA ASN A 142 3.72 36.15 -11.84
C ASN A 142 2.49 37.06 -12.03
N ILE A 143 1.69 37.28 -10.97
CA ILE A 143 0.46 38.09 -11.02
C ILE A 143 0.66 39.47 -10.35
N ASN A 144 1.81 39.71 -9.71
CA ASN A 144 2.27 41.03 -9.24
C ASN A 144 3.47 41.50 -10.06
#